data_AF-A0A7S2QKD8-F1
#
_entry.id   AF-A0A7S2QKD8-F1
#
_cell.length_a   1.000
_cell.length_b   1.000
_cell.length_c   1.000
_cell.angle_alpha   90.00
_cell.angle_beta   90.00
_cell.angle_gamma   90.00
#
_symmetry.space_group_name_H-M   'P 1'
#
loop_
_entity.id
_entity.type
_entity.pdbx_description
1 polymer ?
#
loop_
_entity_poly.entity_id
_entity_poly.type
_entity_poly.pdbx_seq_one_letter_code
_entity_poly.pdbx_strand_id
1 'polypeptide(L)'
;LLRLDARYISIEGANPRHSQDWEYFAQHVAARFIELDKIIMPGVLDTRSPLVEHPDLVAQRLVQYMRVLGPARVVASTDCGFATTGKSTVLTEDIVWLKLKALSEGTRQATARFLNIGCPAPTSVAYSPTGFRVTILGDARQAGLQLLQGELGRRAWSLDVVPMEAGVERCYDRLKHSVDTPVAIVAAGPEEAAFAEQVLALLARDRNISRRPHVLFAFGAARPGLEGLGALPRSPEQAAAAAEAVQRRMQAGMVFDKRQLAPSSVLASAPQAPPAQVDVVIIGAGLLGLHAAVQLRRRGFTVAVLEKRMIVGGIWSMYANSHSQVNSSEGGYSLKDVLGEAGANRDHSTAREMITDIGKLAKEVDGSIYCGVSVAKVLKRSGGYNVVSQTEGAGMQVTSARGAVLAINDRVGMPRPCHWPGQEAFRGTVTSGTNDNLSHVSWQGKRVVVVGMGAFAIENARTALEHGADHVTVVVRRHGTVCPKIIDYLNFVKPFDANFQHDATTNIKQMQSWSSLHRRSG
;
A
#
# COMPACT_ATOMS: atom_id res chain seq x y z
N LEU A 1 31.35 -7.31 -9.64
CA LEU A 1 30.04 -6.90 -9.07
C LEU A 1 28.87 -7.65 -9.70
N LEU A 2 28.61 -7.52 -11.01
CA LEU A 2 27.42 -8.11 -11.65
C LEU A 2 27.34 -9.66 -11.56
N ARG A 3 28.49 -10.35 -11.55
CA ARG A 3 28.57 -11.82 -11.44
C ARG A 3 28.52 -12.36 -10.00
N LEU A 4 28.55 -11.48 -8.99
CA LEU A 4 28.51 -11.91 -7.59
C LEU A 4 27.07 -12.29 -7.22
N ASP A 5 26.92 -13.41 -6.53
CA ASP A 5 25.65 -13.81 -5.90
C ASP A 5 25.43 -13.02 -4.60
N ALA A 6 25.29 -11.71 -4.75
CA ALA A 6 25.01 -10.75 -3.70
C ALA A 6 23.88 -9.82 -4.16
N ARG A 7 22.81 -9.76 -3.37
CA ARG A 7 21.66 -8.88 -3.65
C ARG A 7 21.96 -7.42 -3.34
N TYR A 8 22.65 -7.16 -2.24
CA TYR A 8 22.96 -5.81 -1.76
C TYR A 8 24.42 -5.48 -2.08
N ILE A 9 24.64 -4.36 -2.78
CA ILE A 9 25.97 -3.92 -3.19
C ILE A 9 26.20 -2.51 -2.66
N SER A 10 27.14 -2.35 -1.73
CA SER A 10 27.61 -1.05 -1.27
C SER A 10 28.67 -0.48 -2.20
N ILE A 11 28.60 0.81 -2.49
CA ILE A 11 29.59 1.53 -3.30
C ILE A 11 29.96 2.84 -2.61
N GLU A 12 31.19 3.32 -2.80
CA GLU A 12 31.56 4.67 -2.38
C GLU A 12 30.96 5.70 -3.34
N GLY A 13 30.45 6.81 -2.80
CA GLY A 13 29.87 7.90 -3.59
C GLY A 13 29.85 9.25 -2.87
N ALA A 14 30.22 9.32 -1.59
CA ALA A 14 30.23 10.55 -0.82
C ALA A 14 31.59 11.27 -0.92
N ASN A 15 32.67 10.48 -0.95
CA ASN A 15 34.03 10.93 -1.16
C ASN A 15 34.12 11.80 -2.42
N PRO A 16 34.69 13.02 -2.34
CA PRO A 16 34.78 13.93 -3.49
C PRO A 16 35.39 13.31 -4.75
N ARG A 17 36.33 12.36 -4.60
CA ARG A 17 36.98 11.67 -5.74
C ARG A 17 36.03 10.76 -6.52
N HIS A 18 34.99 10.24 -5.89
CA HIS A 18 34.05 9.27 -6.46
C HIS A 18 32.65 9.86 -6.63
N SER A 19 32.44 11.11 -6.23
CA SER A 19 31.12 11.75 -6.24
C SER A 19 30.48 11.85 -7.64
N GLN A 20 31.29 11.92 -8.70
CA GLN A 20 30.85 11.93 -10.09
C GLN A 20 30.55 10.53 -10.68
N ASP A 21 30.99 9.44 -10.03
CA ASP A 21 30.91 8.09 -10.59
C ASP A 21 29.44 7.61 -10.79
N TRP A 22 28.48 8.30 -10.17
CA TRP A 22 27.06 8.08 -10.39
C TRP A 22 26.65 8.22 -11.87
N GLU A 23 27.28 9.12 -12.64
CA GLU A 23 26.96 9.34 -14.05
C GLU A 23 27.35 8.13 -14.89
N TYR A 24 28.55 7.61 -14.66
CA TYR A 24 29.02 6.39 -15.29
C TYR A 24 28.14 5.19 -14.90
N PHE A 25 27.78 5.09 -13.62
CA PHE A 25 26.88 4.06 -13.13
C PHE A 25 25.52 4.12 -13.86
N ALA A 26 24.92 5.31 -13.96
CA ALA A 26 23.65 5.55 -14.63
C ALA A 26 23.68 5.13 -16.11
N GLN A 27 24.77 5.44 -16.82
CA GLN A 27 24.89 5.19 -18.26
C GLN A 27 25.22 3.73 -18.60
N HIS A 28 26.03 3.05 -17.76
CA HIS A 28 26.64 1.79 -18.15
C HIS A 28 26.29 0.59 -17.25
N VAL A 29 25.80 0.82 -16.02
CA VAL A 29 25.67 -0.22 -15.01
C VAL A 29 24.23 -0.43 -14.54
N ALA A 30 23.45 0.65 -14.41
CA ALA A 30 22.12 0.63 -13.81
C ALA A 30 21.16 -0.40 -14.44
N ALA A 31 21.11 -0.49 -15.77
CA ALA A 31 20.26 -1.44 -16.48
C ALA A 31 20.52 -2.90 -16.06
N ARG A 32 21.78 -3.29 -15.89
CA ARG A 32 22.15 -4.65 -15.46
C ARG A 32 21.80 -4.91 -13.99
N PHE A 33 21.81 -3.88 -13.14
CA PHE A 33 21.35 -4.01 -11.75
C PHE A 33 19.84 -4.29 -11.67
N ILE A 34 19.05 -3.64 -12.53
CA ILE A 34 17.60 -3.87 -12.62
C ILE A 34 17.33 -5.31 -13.08
N GLU A 35 17.99 -5.77 -14.15
CA GLU A 35 17.84 -7.14 -14.67
C GLU A 35 18.16 -8.21 -13.63
N LEU A 36 19.19 -7.99 -12.81
CA LEU A 36 19.69 -8.96 -11.82
C LEU A 36 19.01 -8.84 -10.45
N ASP A 37 17.93 -8.08 -10.33
CA ASP A 37 17.23 -7.76 -9.07
C ASP A 37 18.15 -7.27 -7.93
N LYS A 38 19.23 -6.56 -8.27
CA LYS A 38 20.18 -6.06 -7.27
C LYS A 38 19.67 -4.77 -6.62
N ILE A 39 20.10 -4.55 -5.38
CA ILE A 39 19.85 -3.36 -4.57
C ILE A 39 21.19 -2.65 -4.36
N ILE A 40 21.22 -1.35 -4.63
CA ILE A 40 22.41 -0.54 -4.42
C ILE A 40 22.36 0.19 -3.08
N MET A 41 23.51 0.26 -2.44
CA MET A 41 23.75 0.97 -1.21
C MET A 41 24.78 2.08 -1.46
N PRO A 42 24.41 3.21 -2.09
CA PRO A 42 25.35 4.27 -2.37
C PRO A 42 25.79 4.91 -1.06
N GLY A 43 27.10 5.00 -0.88
CA GLY A 43 27.72 5.82 0.14
C GLY A 43 27.37 7.28 -0.12
N VAL A 44 26.63 7.88 0.81
CA VAL A 44 26.22 9.29 0.77
C VAL A 44 26.76 10.10 1.94
N LEU A 45 27.49 9.43 2.85
CA LEU A 45 28.29 10.01 3.92
C LEU A 45 29.75 9.63 3.76
N ASP A 46 30.63 10.62 3.83
CA ASP A 46 32.08 10.41 3.90
C ASP A 46 32.45 10.01 5.33
N THR A 47 33.16 8.89 5.47
CA THR A 47 33.57 8.32 6.76
C THR A 47 35.00 8.68 7.17
N ARG A 48 35.67 9.56 6.42
CA ARG A 48 37.01 10.06 6.72
C ARG A 48 37.00 11.53 7.13
N SER A 49 35.91 12.24 6.87
CA SER A 49 35.75 13.66 7.19
C SER A 49 34.91 13.87 8.45
N PRO A 50 35.32 14.76 9.39
CA PRO A 50 34.51 15.15 10.54
C PRO A 50 33.31 16.03 10.17
N LEU A 51 33.23 16.51 8.93
CA LEU A 51 32.12 17.33 8.47
C LEU A 51 30.84 16.49 8.37
N VAL A 52 29.78 16.91 9.05
CA VAL A 52 28.45 16.29 8.94
C VAL A 52 27.79 16.77 7.65
N GLU A 53 27.40 15.85 6.79
CA GLU A 53 26.71 16.15 5.55
C GLU A 53 25.35 16.79 5.82
N HIS A 54 25.01 17.82 5.04
CA HIS A 54 23.67 18.40 5.12
C HIS A 54 22.62 17.37 4.63
N PRO A 55 21.47 17.21 5.30
CA PRO A 55 20.41 16.28 4.86
C PRO A 55 19.96 16.50 3.41
N ASP A 56 19.92 17.75 2.94
CA ASP A 56 19.57 18.04 1.54
C ASP A 56 20.58 17.50 0.54
N LEU A 57 21.88 17.47 0.89
CA LEU A 57 22.94 16.92 0.04
C LEU A 57 22.82 15.40 -0.02
N VAL A 58 22.58 14.75 1.13
CA VAL A 58 22.24 13.32 1.19
C VAL A 58 21.04 13.03 0.28
N ALA A 59 19.99 13.84 0.36
CA ALA A 59 18.80 13.68 -0.46
C ALA A 59 19.06 13.85 -1.96
N GLN A 60 19.85 14.85 -2.35
CA GLN A 60 20.25 15.07 -3.75
C GLN A 60 20.96 13.85 -4.33
N ARG A 61 21.96 13.32 -3.58
CA ARG A 61 22.72 12.14 -3.98
C ARG A 61 21.83 10.91 -4.14
N LEU A 62 20.94 10.65 -3.18
CA LEU A 62 20.03 9.51 -3.26
C LEU A 62 19.07 9.60 -4.46
N VAL A 63 18.53 10.79 -4.75
CA VAL A 63 17.60 10.99 -5.87
C VAL A 63 18.24 10.66 -7.22
N GLN A 64 19.55 10.90 -7.40
CA GLN A 64 20.29 10.52 -8.61
C GLN A 64 20.18 9.01 -8.87
N TYR A 65 20.44 8.18 -7.86
CA TYR A 65 20.32 6.72 -7.98
C TYR A 65 18.87 6.25 -8.11
N MET A 66 17.93 6.87 -7.37
CA MET A 66 16.52 6.53 -7.41
C MET A 66 15.91 6.76 -8.81
N ARG A 67 16.38 7.78 -9.53
CA ARG A 67 15.95 8.09 -10.90
C ARG A 67 16.43 7.08 -11.94
N VAL A 68 17.45 6.26 -11.67
CA VAL A 68 17.97 5.31 -12.67
C VAL A 68 17.73 3.85 -12.30
N LEU A 69 17.56 3.54 -11.02
CA LEU A 69 17.28 2.18 -10.53
C LEU A 69 15.84 2.00 -10.05
N GLY A 70 15.14 3.10 -9.79
CA GLY A 70 13.87 3.10 -9.11
C GLY A 70 14.04 3.16 -7.59
N PRO A 71 13.11 3.83 -6.89
CA PRO A 71 13.28 4.13 -5.47
C PRO A 71 13.23 2.90 -4.55
N ALA A 72 12.72 1.76 -5.03
CA ALA A 72 12.72 0.49 -4.30
C ALA A 72 14.10 -0.19 -4.23
N ARG A 73 15.02 0.18 -5.13
CA ARG A 73 16.33 -0.49 -5.30
C ARG A 73 17.50 0.29 -4.70
N VAL A 74 17.23 1.34 -3.94
CA VAL A 74 18.24 2.22 -3.35
C VAL A 74 18.08 2.23 -1.83
N VAL A 75 19.17 1.98 -1.12
CA VAL A 75 19.25 2.04 0.34
C VAL A 75 20.39 2.98 0.72
N ALA A 76 20.11 4.02 1.49
CA ALA A 76 21.16 4.98 1.86
C ALA A 76 22.24 4.30 2.72
N SER A 77 23.51 4.57 2.43
CA SER A 77 24.65 3.98 3.14
C SER A 77 25.74 5.00 3.41
N THR A 78 26.68 4.64 4.27
CA THR A 78 27.99 5.29 4.38
C THR A 78 28.93 4.74 3.31
N ASP A 79 29.98 5.49 2.95
CA ASP A 79 31.03 4.99 2.04
C ASP A 79 31.71 3.72 2.58
N CYS A 80 31.98 3.69 3.89
CA CYS A 80 32.59 2.57 4.60
C CYS A 80 32.17 2.57 6.09
N GLY A 81 32.82 1.78 6.94
CA GLY A 81 32.71 1.92 8.39
C GLY A 81 33.41 3.18 8.90
N PHE A 82 33.03 3.65 10.10
CA PHE A 82 33.62 4.84 10.73
C PHE A 82 34.95 4.57 11.47
N ALA A 83 35.41 3.32 11.51
CA ALA A 83 36.68 2.91 12.11
C ALA A 83 37.80 2.82 11.05
N THR A 84 38.01 3.89 10.28
CA THR A 84 38.72 3.84 8.98
C THR A 84 40.24 3.56 9.03
N THR A 85 40.88 3.41 10.21
CA THR A 85 42.22 2.82 10.33
C THR A 85 42.49 2.19 11.71
N GLY A 86 43.40 1.22 11.79
CA GLY A 86 43.80 0.53 13.03
C GLY A 86 44.70 1.32 14.00
N LYS A 87 44.92 2.63 13.79
CA LYS A 87 45.75 3.47 14.71
C LYS A 87 45.07 4.75 15.21
N SER A 88 43.89 5.12 14.72
CA SER A 88 43.11 6.23 15.29
C SER A 88 41.69 6.26 14.70
N THR A 89 40.69 6.48 15.53
CA THR A 89 39.37 6.95 15.10
C THR A 89 39.48 8.44 14.78
N VAL A 90 39.49 8.78 13.49
CA VAL A 90 39.43 10.18 13.00
C VAL A 90 38.13 10.87 13.44
N LEU A 91 37.10 10.09 13.77
CA LEU A 91 35.76 10.56 14.13
C LEU A 91 35.40 10.15 15.55
N THR A 92 34.87 11.09 16.31
CA THR A 92 34.27 10.85 17.63
C THR A 92 32.85 10.30 17.47
N GLU A 93 32.36 9.59 18.50
CA GLU A 93 31.06 8.92 18.48
C GLU A 93 29.89 9.89 18.23
N ASP A 94 29.94 11.08 18.81
CA ASP A 94 28.95 12.14 18.64
C ASP A 94 28.84 12.60 17.18
N ILE A 95 29.97 12.76 16.46
CA ILE A 95 29.98 13.09 15.03
C ILE A 95 29.37 11.95 14.22
N VAL A 96 29.67 10.69 14.56
CA VAL A 96 29.09 9.51 13.90
C VAL A 96 27.56 9.51 14.05
N TRP A 97 27.04 9.76 15.25
CA TRP A 97 25.59 9.85 15.48
C TRP A 97 24.95 11.02 14.71
N LEU A 98 25.61 12.18 14.63
CA LEU A 98 25.12 13.31 13.84
C LEU A 98 25.06 12.98 12.35
N LYS A 99 26.06 12.28 11.81
CA LYS A 99 26.05 11.80 10.42
C LYS A 99 24.92 10.80 10.18
N LEU A 100 24.73 9.82 11.06
CA LEU A 100 23.62 8.85 10.94
C LEU A 100 22.25 9.52 11.03
N LYS A 101 22.11 10.56 11.86
CA LYS A 101 20.90 11.41 11.89
C LYS A 101 20.70 12.13 10.56
N ALA A 102 21.74 12.71 9.97
CA ALA A 102 21.68 13.35 8.67
C ALA A 102 21.32 12.37 7.54
N LEU A 103 21.85 11.14 7.59
CA LEU A 103 21.50 10.05 6.67
C LEU A 103 20.00 9.74 6.72
N SER A 104 19.45 9.56 7.92
CA SER A 104 18.03 9.24 8.13
C SER A 104 17.13 10.38 7.64
N GLU A 105 17.47 11.62 7.98
CA GLU A 105 16.72 12.80 7.55
C GLU A 105 16.79 12.99 6.03
N GLY A 106 17.99 12.93 5.44
CA GLY A 106 18.18 13.06 4.01
C GLY A 106 17.50 11.94 3.21
N THR A 107 17.45 10.72 3.74
CA THR A 107 16.71 9.59 3.13
C THR A 107 15.20 9.84 3.10
N ARG A 108 14.64 10.40 4.19
CA ARG A 108 13.23 10.79 4.25
C ARG A 108 12.92 11.89 3.23
N GLN A 109 13.80 12.88 3.14
CA GLN A 109 13.70 13.95 2.15
C GLN A 109 13.81 13.44 0.71
N ALA A 110 14.73 12.51 0.42
CA ALA A 110 14.86 11.89 -0.91
C ALA A 110 13.56 11.18 -1.32
N THR A 111 13.00 10.40 -0.40
CA THR A 111 11.72 9.70 -0.59
C THR A 111 10.60 10.69 -0.88
N ALA A 112 10.49 11.76 -0.09
CA ALA A 112 9.49 12.81 -0.29
C ALA A 112 9.69 13.53 -1.63
N ARG A 113 10.93 13.89 -1.97
CA ARG A 113 11.30 14.52 -3.24
C ARG A 113 10.96 13.66 -4.44
N PHE A 114 11.00 12.34 -4.34
CA PHE A 114 10.64 11.47 -5.46
C PHE A 114 9.14 11.19 -5.52
N LEU A 115 8.54 10.74 -4.41
CA LEU A 115 7.16 10.25 -4.42
C LEU A 115 6.09 11.36 -4.39
N ASN A 116 6.44 12.55 -3.89
CA ASN A 116 5.47 13.62 -3.66
C ASN A 116 5.50 14.73 -4.73
N ILE A 117 6.33 14.62 -5.77
CA ILE A 117 6.28 15.55 -6.92
C ILE A 117 4.87 15.56 -7.50
N GLY A 118 4.30 16.76 -7.61
CA GLY A 118 2.95 16.95 -8.14
C GLY A 118 1.84 16.32 -7.30
N CYS A 119 2.17 15.79 -6.11
CA CYS A 119 1.24 15.08 -5.24
C CYS A 119 0.53 16.07 -4.30
N PRO A 120 -0.82 16.11 -4.29
CA PRO A 120 -1.58 17.05 -3.48
C PRO A 120 -1.62 16.69 -1.98
N ALA A 121 -1.29 15.45 -1.65
CA ALA A 121 -1.09 14.97 -0.29
C ALA A 121 0.19 14.11 -0.28
N PRO A 122 1.06 14.20 0.74
CA PRO A 122 2.19 13.28 0.85
C PRO A 122 1.70 11.83 0.71
N THR A 123 2.42 10.94 0.01
CA THR A 123 2.11 9.50 -0.08
C THR A 123 2.97 8.67 0.88
N SER A 124 2.42 7.58 1.42
CA SER A 124 3.24 6.55 2.09
C SER A 124 4.09 5.79 1.07
N VAL A 125 5.20 5.21 1.52
CA VAL A 125 6.13 4.43 0.67
C VAL A 125 5.53 3.09 0.28
N ALA A 126 4.83 2.46 1.23
CA ALA A 126 4.21 1.18 1.04
C ALA A 126 2.82 1.20 1.67
N TYR A 127 1.94 0.36 1.14
CA TYR A 127 0.85 -0.14 1.96
C TYR A 127 1.41 -1.17 2.91
N SER A 128 1.22 -0.88 4.19
CA SER A 128 1.45 -1.84 5.25
C SER A 128 0.22 -2.74 5.38
N PRO A 129 0.35 -3.89 6.05
CA PRO A 129 -0.71 -4.88 6.07
C PRO A 129 -2.00 -4.36 6.72
N THR A 130 -3.14 -4.73 6.15
CA THR A 130 -4.36 -4.95 6.94
C THR A 130 -4.03 -5.88 8.09
N GLY A 131 -4.43 -5.59 9.32
CA GLY A 131 -4.34 -6.57 10.40
C GLY A 131 -5.18 -7.83 10.13
N PHE A 132 -5.10 -8.75 11.07
CA PHE A 132 -5.69 -10.08 10.97
C PHE A 132 -6.38 -10.42 12.28
N ARG A 133 -7.30 -11.37 12.23
CA ARG A 133 -7.93 -11.94 13.43
C ARG A 133 -7.15 -13.15 13.89
N VAL A 134 -7.19 -13.40 15.18
CA VAL A 134 -6.60 -14.59 15.79
C VAL A 134 -7.70 -15.44 16.39
N THR A 135 -7.65 -16.73 16.12
CA THR A 135 -8.42 -17.75 16.84
C THR A 135 -7.45 -18.72 17.48
N ILE A 136 -7.39 -18.70 18.81
CA ILE A 136 -6.57 -19.62 19.59
C ILE A 136 -7.41 -20.85 19.93
N LEU A 137 -6.87 -22.03 19.66
CA LEU A 137 -7.45 -23.32 20.02
C LEU A 137 -6.64 -23.90 21.17
N GLY A 138 -7.26 -24.09 22.34
CA GLY A 138 -6.61 -24.62 23.54
C GLY A 138 -7.29 -24.21 24.84
N ASP A 139 -6.76 -24.69 25.98
CA ASP A 139 -7.27 -24.36 27.31
C ASP A 139 -6.74 -22.99 27.80
N ALA A 140 -7.64 -22.01 27.87
CA ALA A 140 -7.35 -20.64 28.32
C ALA A 140 -6.74 -20.53 29.73
N ARG A 141 -6.78 -21.61 30.53
CA ARG A 141 -6.17 -21.67 31.87
C ARG A 141 -4.67 -21.97 31.83
N GLN A 142 -4.12 -22.45 30.71
CA GLN A 142 -2.69 -22.70 30.61
C GLN A 142 -1.91 -21.39 30.61
N ALA A 143 -0.91 -21.28 31.49
CA ALA A 143 -0.13 -20.04 31.65
C ALA A 143 0.54 -19.57 30.34
N GLY A 144 1.04 -20.50 29.52
CA GLY A 144 1.62 -20.17 28.21
C GLY A 144 0.63 -19.56 27.22
N LEU A 145 -0.62 -20.04 27.23
CA LEU A 145 -1.69 -19.50 26.41
C LEU A 145 -2.12 -18.10 26.88
N GLN A 146 -2.15 -17.84 28.18
CA GLN A 146 -2.46 -16.51 28.72
C GLN A 146 -1.42 -15.46 28.32
N LEU A 147 -0.13 -15.82 28.39
CA LEU A 147 0.96 -14.97 27.90
C LEU A 147 0.81 -14.68 26.41
N LEU A 148 0.56 -15.73 25.61
CA LEU A 148 0.36 -15.60 24.17
C LEU A 148 -0.86 -14.75 23.81
N GLN A 149 -1.97 -14.92 24.55
CA GLN A 149 -3.18 -14.12 24.39
C GLN A 149 -2.89 -12.63 24.61
N GLY A 150 -2.12 -12.28 25.63
CA GLY A 150 -1.72 -10.89 25.89
C GLY A 150 -0.83 -10.28 24.80
N GLU A 151 0.04 -11.08 24.18
CA GLU A 151 0.90 -10.63 23.08
C GLU A 151 0.16 -10.56 21.73
N LEU A 152 -0.64 -11.56 21.39
CA LEU A 152 -1.45 -11.58 20.16
C LEU A 152 -2.59 -10.56 20.20
N GLY A 153 -3.22 -10.36 21.36
CA GLY A 153 -4.26 -9.34 21.54
C GLY A 153 -3.78 -7.90 21.31
N ARG A 154 -2.47 -7.66 21.45
CA ARG A 154 -1.84 -6.36 21.12
C ARG A 154 -1.49 -6.20 19.63
N ARG A 155 -1.56 -7.26 18.83
CA ARG A 155 -1.09 -7.32 17.42
C ARG A 155 -2.19 -7.64 16.42
N ALA A 156 -3.23 -8.35 16.85
CA ALA A 156 -4.37 -8.75 16.06
C ALA A 156 -5.55 -7.79 16.25
N TRP A 157 -6.46 -7.78 15.28
CA TRP A 157 -7.67 -6.96 15.34
C TRP A 157 -8.70 -7.45 16.35
N SER A 158 -8.81 -8.75 16.43
CA SER A 158 -9.62 -9.43 17.43
C SER A 158 -8.95 -10.75 17.75
N LEU A 159 -9.22 -11.21 18.96
CA LEU A 159 -8.73 -12.48 19.44
C LEU A 159 -9.90 -13.24 20.05
N ASP A 160 -10.15 -14.43 19.53
CA ASP A 160 -11.03 -15.40 20.12
C ASP A 160 -10.21 -16.55 20.69
N VAL A 161 -10.62 -17.07 21.85
CA VAL A 161 -10.14 -18.36 22.35
C VAL A 161 -11.30 -19.33 22.26
N VAL A 162 -11.08 -20.48 21.63
CA VAL A 162 -12.10 -21.52 21.46
C VAL A 162 -11.63 -22.79 22.18
N PRO A 163 -12.35 -23.23 23.22
CA PRO A 163 -12.06 -24.50 23.88
C PRO A 163 -12.41 -25.67 22.95
N MET A 164 -11.63 -26.75 22.95
CA MET A 164 -11.90 -27.94 22.11
C MET A 164 -13.23 -28.60 22.48
N GLU A 165 -13.63 -28.49 23.75
CA GLU A 165 -14.90 -28.99 24.29
C GLU A 165 -16.12 -28.36 23.62
N ALA A 166 -15.95 -27.23 22.92
CA ALA A 166 -17.00 -26.65 22.09
C ALA A 166 -17.41 -27.56 20.93
N GLY A 167 -16.54 -28.47 20.50
CA GLY A 167 -16.75 -29.35 19.34
C GLY A 167 -16.46 -28.68 17.99
N VAL A 168 -16.16 -29.51 17.00
CA VAL A 168 -15.74 -29.07 15.64
C VAL A 168 -16.84 -28.23 14.97
N GLU A 169 -18.09 -28.67 15.03
CA GLU A 169 -19.25 -27.97 14.41
C GLU A 169 -19.44 -26.56 14.98
N ARG A 170 -19.32 -26.39 16.29
CA ARG A 170 -19.47 -25.07 16.92
C ARG A 170 -18.32 -24.13 16.56
N CYS A 171 -17.09 -24.66 16.46
CA CYS A 171 -15.94 -23.88 16.00
C CYS A 171 -16.12 -23.47 14.54
N TYR A 172 -16.57 -24.39 13.70
CA TYR A 172 -16.97 -24.15 12.32
C TYR A 172 -18.01 -23.02 12.22
N ASP A 173 -19.10 -23.09 12.99
CA ASP A 173 -20.15 -22.07 13.01
C ASP A 173 -19.66 -20.68 13.39
N ARG A 174 -18.67 -20.58 14.29
CA ARG A 174 -18.04 -19.30 14.65
C ARG A 174 -17.17 -18.76 13.51
N LEU A 175 -16.42 -19.62 12.83
CA LEU A 175 -15.46 -19.19 11.80
C LEU A 175 -16.10 -18.95 10.43
N LYS A 176 -17.20 -19.64 10.09
CA LYS A 176 -17.81 -19.62 8.75
C LYS A 176 -18.31 -18.24 8.30
N HIS A 177 -18.53 -17.32 9.24
CA HIS A 177 -19.00 -15.96 8.97
C HIS A 177 -17.93 -14.87 9.20
N SER A 178 -16.65 -15.24 9.39
CA SER A 178 -15.56 -14.26 9.50
C SER A 178 -15.24 -13.67 8.12
N VAL A 179 -16.05 -12.70 7.67
CA VAL A 179 -16.18 -12.35 6.24
C VAL A 179 -15.21 -11.30 5.69
N ASP A 180 -14.44 -10.58 6.50
CA ASP A 180 -13.72 -9.39 6.00
C ASP A 180 -12.19 -9.41 6.12
N THR A 181 -11.60 -10.40 6.83
CA THR A 181 -10.22 -10.28 7.32
C THR A 181 -9.47 -11.62 7.26
N PRO A 182 -8.15 -11.63 6.99
CA PRO A 182 -7.34 -12.83 7.17
C PRO A 182 -7.41 -13.36 8.61
N VAL A 183 -7.32 -14.69 8.78
CA VAL A 183 -7.43 -15.35 10.09
C VAL A 183 -6.19 -16.20 10.36
N ALA A 184 -5.54 -15.94 11.50
CA ALA A 184 -4.53 -16.82 12.08
C ALA A 184 -5.22 -17.79 13.04
N ILE A 185 -5.17 -19.08 12.75
CA ILE A 185 -5.63 -20.12 13.68
C ILE A 185 -4.39 -20.62 14.41
N VAL A 186 -4.35 -20.50 15.72
CA VAL A 186 -3.18 -20.83 16.54
C VAL A 186 -3.54 -21.97 17.48
N ALA A 187 -3.01 -23.16 17.20
CA ALA A 187 -3.23 -24.35 17.99
C ALA A 187 -2.19 -24.49 19.10
N ALA A 188 -2.65 -24.73 20.34
CA ALA A 188 -1.80 -24.84 21.51
C ALA A 188 -0.89 -26.08 21.50
N GLY A 189 -1.24 -27.10 20.72
CA GLY A 189 -0.49 -28.34 20.60
C GLY A 189 -0.93 -29.19 19.39
N PRO A 190 -0.39 -30.42 19.26
CA PRO A 190 -0.70 -31.32 18.16
C PRO A 190 -2.16 -31.77 18.10
N GLU A 191 -2.82 -31.94 19.24
CA GLU A 191 -4.24 -32.32 19.31
C GLU A 191 -5.15 -31.19 18.83
N GLU A 192 -4.90 -29.96 19.29
CA GLU A 192 -5.59 -28.77 18.83
C GLU A 192 -5.36 -28.50 17.34
N ALA A 193 -4.18 -28.84 16.82
CA ALA A 193 -3.87 -28.72 15.40
C ALA A 193 -4.70 -29.71 14.56
N ALA A 194 -4.81 -30.96 15.01
CA ALA A 194 -5.67 -31.96 14.38
C ALA A 194 -7.16 -31.56 14.46
N PHE A 195 -7.59 -30.96 15.56
CA PHE A 195 -8.93 -30.38 15.69
C PHE A 195 -9.15 -29.24 14.68
N ALA A 196 -8.18 -28.33 14.55
CA ALA A 196 -8.24 -27.21 13.60
C ALA A 196 -8.37 -27.70 12.16
N GLU A 197 -7.64 -28.74 11.78
CA GLU A 197 -7.70 -29.34 10.45
C GLU A 197 -9.09 -29.90 10.13
N GLN A 198 -9.78 -30.48 11.12
CA GLN A 198 -11.17 -30.93 10.95
C GLN A 198 -12.12 -29.74 10.69
N VAL A 199 -11.95 -28.64 11.44
CA VAL A 199 -12.74 -27.41 11.22
C VAL A 199 -12.47 -26.83 9.83
N LEU A 200 -11.20 -26.77 9.41
CA LEU A 200 -10.80 -26.32 8.07
C LEU A 200 -11.37 -27.22 6.97
N ALA A 201 -11.46 -28.53 7.20
CA ALA A 201 -12.08 -29.46 6.26
C ALA A 201 -13.59 -29.20 6.09
N LEU A 202 -14.31 -28.84 7.16
CA LEU A 202 -15.71 -28.40 7.06
C LEU A 202 -15.83 -27.08 6.27
N LEU A 203 -15.01 -26.09 6.60
CA LEU A 203 -14.95 -24.80 5.87
C LEU A 203 -14.64 -25.01 4.37
N ALA A 204 -13.77 -25.96 4.03
CA ALA A 204 -13.42 -26.28 2.66
C ALA A 204 -14.54 -27.00 1.88
N ARG A 205 -15.48 -27.66 2.58
CA ARG A 205 -16.61 -28.37 1.96
C ARG A 205 -17.82 -27.46 1.75
N ASP A 206 -18.04 -26.49 2.62
CA ASP A 206 -19.14 -25.54 2.44
C ASP A 206 -18.83 -24.58 1.27
N ARG A 207 -19.74 -24.56 0.30
CA ARG A 207 -19.67 -23.74 -0.92
C ARG A 207 -20.45 -22.43 -0.80
N ASN A 208 -21.27 -22.29 0.25
CA ASN A 208 -22.11 -21.11 0.51
C ASN A 208 -21.40 -20.07 1.36
N ILE A 209 -20.22 -20.39 1.88
CA ILE A 209 -19.44 -19.48 2.72
C ILE A 209 -18.31 -18.85 1.94
N SER A 210 -18.07 -17.58 2.21
CA SER A 210 -16.99 -16.84 1.60
C SER A 210 -15.66 -17.26 2.20
N ARG A 211 -14.77 -17.86 1.39
CA ARG A 211 -13.45 -18.32 1.85
C ARG A 211 -12.48 -17.14 1.95
N ARG A 212 -11.59 -17.18 2.95
CA ARG A 212 -10.58 -16.15 3.20
C ARG A 212 -9.20 -16.77 3.41
N PRO A 213 -8.13 -16.01 3.14
CA PRO A 213 -6.78 -16.44 3.49
C PRO A 213 -6.72 -16.73 4.99
N HIS A 214 -6.28 -17.94 5.33
CA HIS A 214 -6.01 -18.36 6.68
C HIS A 214 -4.63 -18.99 6.72
N VAL A 215 -4.03 -18.96 7.91
CA VAL A 215 -2.80 -19.69 8.19
C VAL A 215 -3.02 -20.44 9.49
N LEU A 216 -2.76 -21.75 9.47
CA LEU A 216 -2.78 -22.57 10.65
C LEU A 216 -1.37 -22.63 11.25
N PHE A 217 -1.28 -22.29 12.52
CA PHE A 217 -0.07 -22.34 13.33
C PHE A 217 -0.24 -23.38 14.42
N ALA A 218 0.84 -24.06 14.82
CA ALA A 218 0.82 -24.93 15.99
C ALA A 218 2.12 -24.90 16.78
N PHE A 219 2.00 -25.13 18.09
CA PHE A 219 3.12 -25.52 18.93
C PHE A 219 3.33 -27.03 18.88
N GLY A 220 4.59 -27.46 18.95
CA GLY A 220 4.98 -28.87 18.98
C GLY A 220 4.87 -29.62 17.64
N ALA A 221 4.41 -28.97 16.57
CA ALA A 221 4.28 -29.57 15.25
C ALA A 221 4.52 -28.56 14.12
N ALA A 222 5.21 -29.00 13.05
CA ALA A 222 5.39 -28.25 11.82
C ALA A 222 5.37 -29.22 10.64
N ARG A 223 4.59 -28.92 9.60
CA ARG A 223 4.50 -29.72 8.37
C ARG A 223 3.89 -28.88 7.23
N PRO A 224 3.93 -29.31 5.96
CA PRO A 224 3.30 -28.57 4.87
C PRO A 224 1.84 -28.23 5.19
N GLY A 225 1.48 -26.94 5.14
CA GLY A 225 0.15 -26.44 5.52
C GLY A 225 -0.04 -26.08 7.01
N LEU A 226 0.97 -26.36 7.86
CA LEU A 226 0.99 -26.09 9.30
C LEU A 226 2.29 -25.38 9.71
N GLU A 227 2.19 -24.10 10.05
CA GLU A 227 3.33 -23.28 10.47
C GLU A 227 3.72 -23.59 11.93
N GLY A 228 4.98 -23.98 12.14
CA GLY A 228 5.48 -24.31 13.48
C GLY A 228 5.84 -23.07 14.30
N LEU A 229 5.41 -23.03 15.57
CA LEU A 229 5.77 -21.98 16.55
C LEU A 229 6.76 -22.47 17.61
N GLY A 230 7.25 -23.70 17.52
CA GLY A 230 8.14 -24.28 18.52
C GLY A 230 7.37 -24.80 19.74
N ALA A 231 7.95 -24.69 20.94
CA ALA A 231 7.28 -25.11 22.18
C ALA A 231 6.33 -24.03 22.70
N LEU A 232 5.26 -24.44 23.40
CA LEU A 232 4.33 -23.51 24.03
C LEU A 232 5.10 -22.57 24.99
N PRO A 233 4.84 -21.24 24.96
CA PRO A 233 5.61 -20.28 25.74
C PRO A 233 5.58 -20.55 27.23
N ARG A 234 6.72 -20.41 27.89
CA ARG A 234 6.87 -20.46 29.36
C ARG A 234 7.32 -19.12 29.96
N SER A 235 7.61 -18.13 29.11
CA SER A 235 8.00 -16.77 29.51
C SER A 235 7.38 -15.71 28.58
N PRO A 236 7.30 -14.45 29.00
CA PRO A 236 6.84 -13.33 28.16
C PRO A 236 7.65 -13.17 26.87
N GLU A 237 8.97 -13.36 26.92
CA GLU A 237 9.84 -13.24 25.74
C GLU A 237 9.52 -14.30 24.68
N GLN A 238 9.27 -15.54 25.11
CA GLN A 238 8.86 -16.63 24.21
C GLN A 238 7.49 -16.36 23.60
N ALA A 239 6.54 -15.83 24.38
CA ALA A 239 5.22 -15.47 23.88
C ALA A 239 5.30 -14.32 22.86
N ALA A 240 6.14 -13.30 23.13
CA ALA A 240 6.37 -12.20 22.21
C ALA A 240 7.00 -12.67 20.90
N ALA A 241 7.99 -13.57 20.95
CA ALA A 241 8.61 -14.15 19.77
C ALA A 241 7.63 -14.97 18.93
N ALA A 242 6.79 -15.80 19.57
CA ALA A 242 5.75 -16.57 18.88
C ALA A 242 4.70 -15.65 18.22
N ALA A 243 4.24 -14.63 18.95
CA ALA A 243 3.30 -13.64 18.42
C ALA A 243 3.88 -12.84 17.25
N GLU A 244 5.17 -12.49 17.31
CA GLU A 244 5.88 -11.84 16.20
C GLU A 244 6.00 -12.75 14.98
N ALA A 245 6.26 -14.05 15.17
CA ALA A 245 6.27 -15.02 14.09
C ALA A 245 4.90 -15.13 13.39
N VAL A 246 3.81 -15.21 14.17
CA VAL A 246 2.44 -15.19 13.65
C VAL A 246 2.19 -13.90 12.85
N GLN A 247 2.47 -12.74 13.44
CA GLN A 247 2.28 -11.44 12.80
C GLN A 247 3.06 -11.36 11.48
N ARG A 248 4.36 -11.65 11.52
CA ARG A 248 5.24 -11.61 10.34
C ARG A 248 4.71 -12.52 9.23
N ARG A 249 4.28 -13.74 9.56
CA ARG A 249 3.78 -14.71 8.59
C ARG A 249 2.46 -14.30 7.96
N MET A 250 1.54 -13.77 8.76
CA MET A 250 0.27 -13.23 8.26
C MET A 250 0.53 -12.06 7.32
N GLN A 251 1.50 -11.20 7.67
CA GLN A 251 1.82 -9.98 6.94
C GLN A 251 2.70 -10.17 5.70
N ALA A 252 3.40 -11.29 5.57
CA ALA A 252 4.43 -11.55 4.55
C ALA A 252 3.95 -11.38 3.09
N GLY A 253 2.64 -11.47 2.81
CA GLY A 253 2.05 -11.26 1.47
C GLY A 253 1.13 -10.03 1.36
N MET A 254 1.05 -9.22 2.42
CA MET A 254 0.08 -8.13 2.51
C MET A 254 0.69 -6.74 2.27
N VAL A 255 2.02 -6.65 2.22
CA VAL A 255 2.74 -5.41 1.95
C VAL A 255 2.80 -5.15 0.45
N PHE A 256 2.57 -3.91 0.04
CA PHE A 256 2.82 -3.47 -1.32
C PHE A 256 3.68 -2.21 -1.32
N ASP A 257 4.87 -2.29 -1.90
CA ASP A 257 5.77 -1.15 -2.01
C ASP A 257 5.35 -0.27 -3.21
N LYS A 258 4.78 0.91 -2.95
CA LYS A 258 4.29 1.83 -3.97
C LYS A 258 5.41 2.35 -4.87
N ARG A 259 6.67 2.25 -4.44
CA ARG A 259 7.84 2.55 -5.28
C ARG A 259 7.93 1.67 -6.53
N GLN A 260 7.31 0.49 -6.51
CA GLN A 260 7.21 -0.40 -7.68
C GLN A 260 6.27 0.14 -8.77
N LEU A 261 5.51 1.20 -8.49
CA LEU A 261 4.62 1.86 -9.46
C LEU A 261 5.34 2.96 -10.27
N ALA A 262 6.66 3.09 -10.13
CA ALA A 262 7.45 3.94 -11.00
C ALA A 262 7.59 3.26 -12.37
N PRO A 263 7.04 3.83 -13.45
CA PRO A 263 7.19 3.27 -14.80
C PRO A 263 8.63 3.46 -15.31
N SER A 264 9.02 2.73 -16.35
CA SER A 264 10.38 2.81 -16.91
C SER A 264 10.75 4.20 -17.44
N SER A 265 9.77 5.02 -17.82
CA SER A 265 9.98 6.41 -18.25
C SER A 265 10.64 7.28 -17.19
N VAL A 266 10.49 6.90 -15.91
CA VAL A 266 11.10 7.59 -14.76
C VAL A 266 12.51 7.06 -14.49
N LEU A 267 12.85 5.88 -15.01
CA LEU A 267 14.10 5.15 -14.76
C LEU A 267 15.21 5.47 -15.77
N ALA A 268 15.11 6.62 -16.46
CA ALA A 268 16.07 7.07 -17.46
C ALA A 268 17.02 8.14 -16.89
N SER A 269 18.24 8.21 -17.42
CA SER A 269 19.25 9.21 -17.04
C SER A 269 18.79 10.66 -17.31
N ALA A 270 17.81 10.85 -18.18
CA ALA A 270 17.11 12.11 -18.43
C ALA A 270 15.59 11.89 -18.53
N PRO A 271 14.75 12.85 -18.11
CA PRO A 271 13.31 12.75 -18.26
C PRO A 271 12.92 12.51 -19.72
N GLN A 272 12.13 11.45 -19.97
CA GLN A 272 11.66 11.18 -21.32
C GLN A 272 10.55 12.17 -21.71
N ALA A 273 10.77 12.90 -22.80
CA ALA A 273 9.76 13.78 -23.37
C ALA A 273 8.59 12.96 -23.94
N PRO A 274 7.33 13.37 -23.69
CA PRO A 274 6.19 12.92 -24.47
C PRO A 274 6.43 13.02 -25.98
N PRO A 275 5.86 12.11 -26.78
CA PRO A 275 6.00 12.15 -28.24
C PRO A 275 5.34 13.41 -28.82
N ALA A 276 5.87 13.92 -29.93
CA ALA A 276 5.30 15.06 -30.63
C ALA A 276 3.91 14.75 -31.25
N GLN A 277 3.65 13.48 -31.60
CA GLN A 277 2.40 13.03 -32.20
C GLN A 277 2.04 11.59 -31.78
N VAL A 278 0.75 11.36 -31.47
CA VAL A 278 0.14 10.04 -31.21
C VAL A 278 -1.31 10.01 -31.70
N ASP A 279 -1.96 8.85 -31.72
CA ASP A 279 -3.40 8.78 -31.97
C ASP A 279 -4.19 9.33 -30.79
N VAL A 280 -3.86 8.93 -29.55
CA VAL A 280 -4.61 9.32 -28.35
C VAL A 280 -3.67 9.75 -27.22
N VAL A 281 -3.92 10.93 -26.67
CA VAL A 281 -3.32 11.33 -25.38
C VAL A 281 -4.28 11.01 -24.25
N ILE A 282 -3.78 10.36 -23.20
CA ILE A 282 -4.53 10.03 -21.99
C ILE A 282 -3.93 10.84 -20.85
N ILE A 283 -4.76 11.61 -20.14
CA ILE A 283 -4.29 12.51 -19.08
C ILE A 283 -4.65 11.89 -17.73
N GLY A 284 -3.64 11.42 -17.00
CA GLY A 284 -3.72 10.73 -15.71
C GLY A 284 -3.47 9.22 -15.82
N ALA A 285 -2.52 8.70 -15.05
CA ALA A 285 -2.20 7.26 -14.94
C ALA A 285 -2.86 6.62 -13.71
N GLY A 286 -4.11 7.00 -13.44
CA GLY A 286 -4.99 6.26 -12.53
C GLY A 286 -5.59 5.02 -13.19
N LEU A 287 -6.42 4.29 -12.45
CA LEU A 287 -7.09 3.08 -12.92
C LEU A 287 -7.75 3.26 -14.31
N LEU A 288 -8.57 4.30 -14.46
CA LEU A 288 -9.29 4.59 -15.71
C LEU A 288 -8.33 4.87 -16.88
N GLY A 289 -7.29 5.68 -16.66
CA GLY A 289 -6.35 6.04 -17.70
C GLY A 289 -5.52 4.85 -18.18
N LEU A 290 -5.07 4.01 -17.25
CA LEU A 290 -4.32 2.80 -17.56
C LEU A 290 -5.19 1.75 -18.27
N HIS A 291 -6.43 1.55 -17.81
CA HIS A 291 -7.40 0.67 -18.49
C HIS A 291 -7.67 1.15 -19.93
N ALA A 292 -7.94 2.45 -20.11
CA ALA A 292 -8.13 3.04 -21.44
C ALA A 292 -6.89 2.86 -22.33
N ALA A 293 -5.68 3.04 -21.79
CA ALA A 293 -4.42 2.86 -22.50
C ALA A 293 -4.25 1.43 -22.99
N VAL A 294 -4.48 0.44 -22.11
CA VAL A 294 -4.42 -1.00 -22.46
C VAL A 294 -5.41 -1.32 -23.58
N GLN A 295 -6.67 -0.88 -23.42
CA GLN A 295 -7.73 -1.14 -24.38
C GLN A 295 -7.45 -0.50 -25.76
N LEU A 296 -6.92 0.72 -25.79
CA LEU A 296 -6.54 1.40 -27.05
C LEU A 296 -5.32 0.75 -27.70
N ARG A 297 -4.28 0.42 -26.92
CA ARG A 297 -3.08 -0.28 -27.41
C ARG A 297 -3.41 -1.64 -28.03
N ARG A 298 -4.25 -2.44 -27.37
CA ARG A 298 -4.72 -3.74 -27.89
C ARG A 298 -5.50 -3.61 -29.21
N ARG A 299 -6.09 -2.44 -29.48
CA ARG A 299 -6.78 -2.12 -30.74
C ARG A 299 -5.87 -1.48 -31.80
N GLY A 300 -4.56 -1.38 -31.54
CA GLY A 300 -3.57 -0.89 -32.50
C GLY A 300 -3.35 0.63 -32.51
N PHE A 301 -3.91 1.37 -31.55
CA PHE A 301 -3.66 2.81 -31.45
C PHE A 301 -2.33 3.10 -30.76
N THR A 302 -1.65 4.15 -31.23
CA THR A 302 -0.52 4.75 -30.50
C THR A 302 -1.05 5.65 -29.39
N VAL A 303 -0.51 5.51 -28.17
CA VAL A 303 -0.99 6.27 -27.01
C VAL A 303 0.17 6.89 -26.23
N ALA A 304 -0.11 8.04 -25.60
CA ALA A 304 0.75 8.63 -24.58
C ALA A 304 -0.07 8.91 -23.31
N VAL A 305 0.30 8.29 -22.20
CA VAL A 305 -0.31 8.50 -20.88
C VAL A 305 0.54 9.54 -20.13
N LEU A 306 -0.02 10.71 -19.89
CA LEU A 306 0.67 11.82 -19.21
C LEU A 306 0.24 11.86 -17.74
N GLU A 307 1.19 11.63 -16.83
CA GLU A 307 0.98 11.59 -15.39
C GLU A 307 1.81 12.66 -14.70
N LYS A 308 1.17 13.42 -13.81
CA LYS A 308 1.79 14.53 -13.09
C LYS A 308 2.80 14.04 -12.05
N ARG A 309 2.55 12.90 -11.41
CA ARG A 309 3.40 12.31 -10.37
C ARG A 309 4.50 11.43 -10.97
N MET A 310 5.43 11.00 -10.12
CA MET A 310 6.52 10.07 -10.49
C MET A 310 6.13 8.59 -10.40
N ILE A 311 4.93 8.30 -9.91
CA ILE A 311 4.38 6.95 -9.84
C ILE A 311 2.95 6.96 -10.36
N VAL A 312 2.51 5.84 -10.91
CA VAL A 312 1.12 5.63 -11.34
C VAL A 312 0.21 5.27 -10.16
N GLY A 313 -1.08 5.05 -10.42
CA GLY A 313 -2.02 4.53 -9.42
C GLY A 313 -3.15 5.48 -9.03
N GLY A 314 -3.07 6.75 -9.44
CA GLY A 314 -4.12 7.74 -9.20
C GLY A 314 -4.52 7.83 -7.72
N ILE A 315 -5.84 7.81 -7.45
CA ILE A 315 -6.37 7.91 -6.08
C ILE A 315 -5.90 6.80 -5.15
N TRP A 316 -5.62 5.60 -5.69
CA TRP A 316 -5.18 4.48 -4.88
C TRP A 316 -3.82 4.84 -4.31
N SER A 317 -2.80 5.05 -5.15
CA SER A 317 -1.46 5.43 -4.67
C SER A 317 -1.36 6.82 -4.01
N MET A 318 -2.45 7.59 -3.87
CA MET A 318 -2.45 8.95 -3.34
C MET A 318 -3.26 9.14 -2.05
N TYR A 319 -4.52 8.69 -2.02
CA TYR A 319 -5.43 8.93 -0.90
C TYR A 319 -5.76 7.67 -0.12
N ALA A 320 -5.79 6.51 -0.78
CA ALA A 320 -6.05 5.26 -0.10
C ALA A 320 -4.95 5.00 0.94
N ASN A 321 -5.38 4.55 2.11
CA ASN A 321 -4.51 4.06 3.16
C ASN A 321 -4.46 2.51 3.11
N SER A 322 -3.64 1.92 3.97
CA SER A 322 -3.41 0.47 4.10
C SER A 322 -4.68 -0.32 4.43
N HIS A 323 -5.69 0.34 4.98
CA HIS A 323 -6.97 -0.24 5.36
C HIS A 323 -8.09 0.04 4.36
N SER A 324 -7.83 0.84 3.32
CA SER A 324 -8.86 1.23 2.38
C SER A 324 -9.39 0.03 1.58
N GLN A 325 -10.68 0.07 1.29
CA GLN A 325 -11.37 -0.93 0.50
C GLN A 325 -12.25 -0.24 -0.54
N VAL A 326 -12.48 -0.93 -1.66
CA VAL A 326 -13.49 -0.53 -2.63
C VAL A 326 -14.87 -0.62 -1.96
N ASN A 327 -15.70 0.42 -2.13
CA ASN A 327 -17.06 0.44 -1.60
C ASN A 327 -18.06 -0.33 -2.50
N SER A 328 -17.69 -0.54 -3.75
CA SER A 328 -18.44 -1.31 -4.74
C SER A 328 -18.02 -2.78 -4.74
N SER A 329 -19.00 -3.65 -4.96
CA SER A 329 -18.76 -5.07 -5.20
C SER A 329 -17.85 -5.32 -6.39
N GLU A 330 -17.11 -6.43 -6.37
CA GLU A 330 -16.25 -6.88 -7.47
C GLU A 330 -17.03 -7.01 -8.78
N GLY A 331 -18.30 -7.42 -8.74
CA GLY A 331 -19.13 -7.47 -9.95
C GLY A 331 -19.26 -6.12 -10.68
N GLY A 332 -19.11 -5.00 -9.98
CA GLY A 332 -19.13 -3.64 -10.55
C GLY A 332 -17.77 -2.93 -10.59
N TYR A 333 -16.75 -3.45 -9.89
CA TYR A 333 -15.41 -2.85 -9.81
C TYR A 333 -14.34 -3.91 -10.04
N SER A 334 -14.29 -4.42 -11.28
CA SER A 334 -13.41 -5.50 -11.71
C SER A 334 -12.51 -5.09 -12.87
N LEU A 335 -11.40 -5.80 -13.02
CA LEU A 335 -10.47 -5.73 -14.16
C LEU A 335 -10.30 -7.08 -14.87
N LYS A 336 -11.23 -8.02 -14.65
CA LYS A 336 -11.20 -9.36 -15.25
C LYS A 336 -11.24 -9.33 -16.78
N ASP A 337 -11.84 -8.30 -17.38
CA ASP A 337 -11.84 -8.08 -18.84
C ASP A 337 -10.42 -7.87 -19.40
N VAL A 338 -9.50 -7.35 -18.58
CA VAL A 338 -8.11 -7.11 -18.97
C VAL A 338 -7.15 -8.16 -18.42
N LEU A 339 -7.33 -8.56 -17.16
CA LEU A 339 -6.41 -9.40 -16.39
C LEU A 339 -6.81 -10.88 -16.36
N GLY A 340 -8.03 -11.23 -16.79
CA GLY A 340 -8.58 -12.58 -16.74
C GLY A 340 -9.11 -12.99 -15.36
N GLU A 341 -9.69 -14.19 -15.29
CA GLU A 341 -10.32 -14.74 -14.07
C GLU A 341 -9.31 -15.32 -13.06
N ALA A 342 -8.09 -15.62 -13.51
CA ALA A 342 -7.05 -16.18 -12.65
C ALA A 342 -6.58 -15.14 -11.62
N GLY A 343 -6.88 -15.39 -10.34
CA GLY A 343 -6.49 -14.49 -9.24
C GLY A 343 -7.46 -13.33 -9.00
N ALA A 344 -8.76 -13.53 -9.25
CA ALA A 344 -9.81 -12.58 -8.91
C ALA A 344 -9.67 -12.05 -7.47
N ASN A 345 -9.76 -10.73 -7.31
CA ASN A 345 -9.76 -10.11 -6.00
C ASN A 345 -11.01 -10.51 -5.23
N ARG A 346 -10.93 -10.40 -3.90
CA ARG A 346 -12.13 -10.53 -3.07
C ARG A 346 -13.12 -9.40 -3.38
N ASP A 347 -14.39 -9.68 -3.11
CA ASP A 347 -15.45 -8.69 -3.11
C ASP A 347 -15.11 -7.52 -2.18
N HIS A 348 -15.32 -6.28 -2.63
CA HIS A 348 -14.84 -5.05 -1.96
C HIS A 348 -13.32 -5.08 -1.74
N SER A 349 -12.58 -5.14 -2.85
CA SER A 349 -11.14 -5.34 -2.87
C SER A 349 -10.38 -4.32 -2.02
N THR A 350 -9.30 -4.75 -1.38
CA THR A 350 -8.40 -3.89 -0.60
C THR A 350 -7.61 -2.94 -1.48
N ALA A 351 -7.08 -1.87 -0.88
CA ALA A 351 -6.11 -1.00 -1.52
C ALA A 351 -4.91 -1.77 -2.09
N ARG A 352 -4.41 -2.77 -1.35
CA ARG A 352 -3.34 -3.67 -1.80
C ARG A 352 -3.72 -4.45 -3.05
N GLU A 353 -4.90 -5.07 -3.08
CA GLU A 353 -5.41 -5.79 -4.26
C GLU A 353 -5.51 -4.86 -5.46
N MET A 354 -6.18 -3.71 -5.27
CA MET A 354 -6.38 -2.75 -6.34
C MET A 354 -5.07 -2.20 -6.90
N ILE A 355 -4.13 -1.84 -6.03
CA ILE A 355 -2.84 -1.30 -6.49
C ILE A 355 -1.98 -2.36 -7.18
N THR A 356 -2.10 -3.62 -6.76
CA THR A 356 -1.41 -4.74 -7.42
C THR A 356 -1.90 -4.88 -8.85
N ASP A 357 -3.22 -4.83 -9.06
CA ASP A 357 -3.79 -4.92 -10.40
C ASP A 357 -3.49 -3.69 -11.26
N ILE A 358 -3.50 -2.50 -10.67
CA ILE A 358 -3.06 -1.29 -11.36
C ILE A 358 -1.60 -1.41 -11.81
N GLY A 359 -0.72 -1.98 -10.97
CA GLY A 359 0.65 -2.28 -11.36
C GLY A 359 0.76 -3.23 -12.56
N LYS A 360 -0.11 -4.24 -12.65
CA LYS A 360 -0.19 -5.14 -13.82
C LYS A 360 -0.61 -4.38 -15.10
N LEU A 361 -1.62 -3.51 -15.00
CA LEU A 361 -2.04 -2.67 -16.14
C LEU A 361 -0.90 -1.76 -16.60
N ALA A 362 -0.23 -1.09 -15.66
CA ALA A 362 0.87 -0.19 -15.97
C ALA A 362 2.01 -0.92 -16.69
N LYS A 363 2.35 -2.14 -16.25
CA LYS A 363 3.38 -2.97 -16.89
C LYS A 363 3.05 -3.29 -18.36
N GLU A 364 1.78 -3.49 -18.71
CA GLU A 364 1.37 -3.79 -20.08
C GLU A 364 1.59 -2.62 -21.06
N VAL A 365 1.49 -1.38 -20.56
CA VAL A 365 1.61 -0.14 -21.36
C VAL A 365 2.81 0.73 -20.94
N ASP A 366 3.78 0.16 -20.25
CA ASP A 366 4.87 0.88 -19.58
C ASP A 366 5.62 1.85 -20.53
N GLY A 367 5.93 1.41 -21.75
CA GLY A 367 6.59 2.24 -22.77
C GLY A 367 5.73 3.37 -23.36
N SER A 368 4.52 3.57 -22.86
CA SER A 368 3.60 4.65 -23.26
C SER A 368 3.25 5.60 -22.10
N ILE A 369 3.86 5.43 -20.92
CA ILE A 369 3.60 6.24 -19.74
C ILE A 369 4.71 7.31 -19.61
N TYR A 370 4.32 8.55 -19.31
CA TYR A 370 5.22 9.69 -19.12
C TYR A 370 4.86 10.38 -17.81
N CYS A 371 5.66 10.12 -16.77
CA CYS A 371 5.51 10.68 -15.43
C CYS A 371 6.24 12.02 -15.26
N GLY A 372 5.89 12.77 -14.21
CA GLY A 372 6.39 14.13 -13.99
C GLY A 372 5.90 15.14 -15.04
N VAL A 373 4.82 14.81 -15.76
CA VAL A 373 4.25 15.60 -16.85
C VAL A 373 2.92 16.22 -16.42
N SER A 374 2.92 17.54 -16.23
CA SER A 374 1.70 18.31 -15.94
C SER A 374 1.07 18.83 -17.23
N VAL A 375 -0.16 18.43 -17.52
CA VAL A 375 -0.92 19.00 -18.65
C VAL A 375 -1.51 20.34 -18.25
N ALA A 376 -1.17 21.39 -19.00
CA ALA A 376 -1.66 22.74 -18.78
C ALA A 376 -2.93 23.03 -19.59
N LYS A 377 -3.01 22.53 -20.83
CA LYS A 377 -4.14 22.83 -21.72
C LYS A 377 -4.37 21.75 -22.77
N VAL A 378 -5.64 21.52 -23.12
CA VAL A 378 -6.06 20.74 -24.28
C VAL A 378 -6.73 21.69 -25.26
N LEU A 379 -6.14 21.85 -26.44
CA LEU A 379 -6.59 22.76 -27.49
C LEU A 379 -7.17 21.96 -28.65
N LYS A 380 -8.40 22.26 -29.06
CA LYS A 380 -9.00 21.66 -30.26
C LYS A 380 -8.32 22.21 -31.51
N ARG A 381 -8.10 21.34 -32.51
CA ARG A 381 -7.65 21.71 -33.87
C ARG A 381 -8.53 21.04 -34.93
N SER A 382 -8.35 21.40 -36.19
CA SER A 382 -8.95 20.65 -37.30
C SER A 382 -8.43 19.21 -37.27
N GLY A 383 -9.33 18.23 -37.10
CA GLY A 383 -8.98 16.81 -37.07
C GLY A 383 -8.35 16.27 -35.77
N GLY A 384 -8.40 17.00 -34.64
CA GLY A 384 -7.95 16.46 -33.35
C GLY A 384 -7.66 17.49 -32.27
N TYR A 385 -6.61 17.27 -31.50
CA TYR A 385 -6.21 18.06 -30.33
C TYR A 385 -4.70 18.32 -30.30
N ASN A 386 -4.30 19.46 -29.73
CA ASN A 386 -2.96 19.74 -29.26
C ASN A 386 -3.00 19.75 -27.72
N VAL A 387 -2.20 18.89 -27.09
CA VAL A 387 -2.07 18.82 -25.63
C VAL A 387 -0.78 19.52 -25.23
N VAL A 388 -0.92 20.59 -24.45
CA VAL A 388 0.19 21.41 -23.96
C VAL A 388 0.55 20.93 -22.56
N SER A 389 1.79 20.48 -22.37
CA SER A 389 2.26 19.88 -21.12
C SER A 389 3.66 20.35 -20.74
N GLN A 390 3.93 20.40 -19.44
CA GLN A 390 5.22 20.71 -18.87
C GLN A 390 5.79 19.47 -18.17
N THR A 391 7.00 19.08 -18.57
CA THR A 391 7.74 17.99 -17.93
C THR A 391 8.66 18.56 -16.86
N GLU A 392 8.75 17.90 -15.70
CA GLU A 392 9.66 18.30 -14.63
C GLU A 392 11.11 18.40 -15.13
N GLY A 393 11.77 19.55 -14.87
CA GLY A 393 13.14 19.79 -15.31
C GLY A 393 13.30 20.07 -16.81
N ALA A 394 12.20 20.13 -17.56
CA ALA A 394 12.20 20.47 -18.99
C ALA A 394 11.20 21.60 -19.31
N GLY A 395 11.28 22.09 -20.54
CA GLY A 395 10.40 23.15 -21.04
C GLY A 395 8.97 22.69 -21.33
N MET A 396 8.14 23.62 -21.77
CA MET A 396 6.80 23.32 -22.29
C MET A 396 6.89 22.52 -23.60
N GLN A 397 6.00 21.56 -23.77
CA GLN A 397 5.92 20.69 -24.94
C GLN A 397 4.49 20.61 -25.44
N VAL A 398 4.34 20.23 -26.72
CA VAL A 398 3.05 20.06 -27.37
C VAL A 398 2.98 18.70 -28.04
N THR A 399 2.03 17.88 -27.63
CA THR A 399 1.70 16.60 -28.27
C THR A 399 0.45 16.76 -29.12
N SER A 400 0.57 16.47 -30.41
CA SER A 400 -0.56 16.38 -31.34
C SER A 400 -1.27 15.03 -31.21
N ALA A 401 -2.60 15.04 -31.12
CA ALA A 401 -3.40 13.82 -31.02
C ALA A 401 -4.69 13.87 -31.86
N ARG A 402 -5.22 12.70 -32.24
CA ARG A 402 -6.55 12.59 -32.87
C ARG A 402 -7.65 12.59 -31.80
N GLY A 403 -7.38 12.00 -30.64
CA GLY A 403 -8.26 11.98 -29.48
C GLY A 403 -7.54 12.36 -28.18
N ALA A 404 -8.31 12.79 -27.19
CA ALA A 404 -7.83 13.02 -25.83
C ALA A 404 -8.79 12.40 -24.81
N VAL A 405 -8.25 11.64 -23.85
CA VAL A 405 -9.01 11.04 -22.74
C VAL A 405 -8.63 11.73 -21.44
N LEU A 406 -9.61 12.26 -20.73
CA LEU A 406 -9.40 12.91 -19.43
C LEU A 406 -9.66 11.92 -18.29
N ALA A 407 -8.60 11.38 -17.71
CA ALA A 407 -8.63 10.46 -16.56
C ALA A 407 -8.09 11.13 -15.28
N ILE A 408 -8.51 12.38 -15.05
CA ILE A 408 -7.91 13.31 -14.07
C ILE A 408 -8.55 13.33 -12.68
N ASN A 409 -9.55 12.47 -12.42
CA ASN A 409 -10.31 12.41 -11.16
C ASN A 409 -10.81 13.79 -10.66
N ASP A 410 -11.94 14.25 -11.17
CA ASP A 410 -12.59 15.50 -10.76
C ASP A 410 -13.47 15.37 -9.51
N ARG A 411 -13.71 14.15 -9.01
CA ARG A 411 -14.70 13.89 -7.94
C ARG A 411 -14.18 14.04 -6.51
N VAL A 412 -12.95 13.58 -6.23
CA VAL A 412 -12.40 13.64 -4.86
C VAL A 412 -11.83 15.03 -4.54
N GLY A 413 -11.30 15.72 -5.56
CA GLY A 413 -10.75 17.07 -5.43
C GLY A 413 -9.51 17.16 -4.52
N MET A 414 -9.04 18.38 -4.29
CA MET A 414 -7.95 18.66 -3.36
C MET A 414 -8.42 18.51 -1.90
N PRO A 415 -7.61 17.92 -0.99
CA PRO A 415 -7.94 17.88 0.43
C PRO A 415 -8.13 19.30 0.97
N ARG A 416 -9.22 19.51 1.71
CA ARG A 416 -9.46 20.79 2.38
C ARG A 416 -8.65 20.80 3.69
N PRO A 417 -7.68 21.72 3.86
CA PRO A 417 -7.05 21.89 5.16
C PRO A 417 -8.10 22.30 6.18
N CYS A 418 -8.12 21.63 7.32
CA CYS A 418 -9.05 21.92 8.40
C CYS A 418 -8.23 22.35 9.63
N HIS A 419 -8.37 23.61 10.00
CA HIS A 419 -7.84 24.17 11.23
C HIS A 419 -9.04 24.63 12.06
N TRP A 420 -9.11 24.17 13.31
CA TRP A 420 -10.18 24.53 14.22
C TRP A 420 -9.68 25.55 15.26
N PRO A 421 -10.49 26.55 15.65
CA PRO A 421 -10.15 27.43 16.75
C PRO A 421 -9.82 26.64 18.03
N GLY A 422 -8.68 26.91 18.66
CA GLY A 422 -8.23 26.23 19.88
C GLY A 422 -7.62 24.83 19.66
N GLN A 423 -7.37 24.42 18.41
CA GLN A 423 -6.80 23.10 18.09
C GLN A 423 -5.45 22.88 18.79
N GLU A 424 -4.64 23.92 18.96
CA GLU A 424 -3.34 23.91 19.63
C GLU A 424 -3.42 23.52 21.12
N ALA A 425 -4.58 23.69 21.77
CA ALA A 425 -4.79 23.25 23.14
C ALA A 425 -5.02 21.73 23.25
N PHE A 426 -5.36 21.06 22.14
CA PHE A 426 -5.52 19.61 22.11
C PHE A 426 -4.16 18.91 22.16
N ARG A 427 -3.92 18.18 23.26
CA ARG A 427 -2.65 17.48 23.48
C ARG A 427 -2.52 16.14 22.73
N GLY A 428 -3.56 15.73 22.00
CA GLY A 428 -3.56 14.52 21.20
C GLY A 428 -3.14 14.76 19.76
N THR A 429 -3.13 13.70 18.95
CA THR A 429 -2.79 13.78 17.53
C THR A 429 -3.97 14.26 16.71
N VAL A 430 -3.76 15.27 15.86
CA VAL A 430 -4.74 15.76 14.87
C VAL A 430 -4.15 15.59 13.47
N THR A 431 -4.76 14.76 12.63
CA THR A 431 -4.29 14.53 11.26
C THR A 431 -5.41 14.00 10.36
N SER A 432 -5.17 13.98 9.05
CA SER A 432 -6.10 13.42 8.07
C SER A 432 -6.14 11.89 8.14
N GLY A 433 -7.34 11.31 7.98
CA GLY A 433 -7.57 9.86 7.88
C GLY A 433 -7.22 9.24 6.52
N THR A 434 -6.33 9.85 5.75
CA THR A 434 -5.97 9.46 4.38
C THR A 434 -4.50 9.08 4.28
N ASN A 435 -4.14 8.24 3.31
CA ASN A 435 -2.76 7.91 2.97
C ASN A 435 -1.88 7.56 4.19
N ASP A 436 -2.32 6.67 5.08
CA ASP A 436 -1.50 6.19 6.20
C ASP A 436 -0.88 7.30 7.09
N ASN A 437 -1.42 8.52 7.09
CA ASN A 437 -0.95 9.61 7.95
C ASN A 437 -1.06 9.26 9.44
N LEU A 438 -1.85 8.23 9.76
CA LEU A 438 -2.07 7.67 11.09
C LEU A 438 -1.31 6.35 11.32
N SER A 439 -0.46 5.89 10.41
CA SER A 439 0.27 4.60 10.53
C SER A 439 1.18 4.51 11.76
N HIS A 440 1.62 5.65 12.30
CA HIS A 440 2.46 5.72 13.49
C HIS A 440 1.65 5.80 14.80
N VAL A 441 0.32 5.96 14.70
CA VAL A 441 -0.55 6.09 15.87
C VAL A 441 -0.97 4.70 16.34
N SER A 442 -0.71 4.42 17.62
CA SER A 442 -1.33 3.27 18.30
C SER A 442 -2.76 3.63 18.70
N TRP A 443 -3.70 2.82 18.25
CA TRP A 443 -5.13 2.96 18.54
C TRP A 443 -5.52 2.38 19.91
N GLN A 444 -4.69 1.51 20.48
CA GLN A 444 -4.99 0.78 21.71
C GLN A 444 -5.35 1.73 22.88
N GLY A 445 -6.53 1.52 23.47
CA GLY A 445 -7.01 2.28 24.62
C GLY A 445 -7.33 3.75 24.31
N LYS A 446 -7.37 4.14 23.03
CA LYS A 446 -7.62 5.53 22.64
C LYS A 446 -9.12 5.80 22.49
N ARG A 447 -9.49 7.03 22.85
CA ARG A 447 -10.79 7.62 22.49
C ARG A 447 -10.56 8.49 21.26
N VAL A 448 -11.25 8.18 20.17
CA VAL A 448 -11.02 8.77 18.85
C VAL A 448 -12.21 9.62 18.44
N VAL A 449 -11.95 10.81 17.91
CA VAL A 449 -12.97 11.66 17.30
C VAL A 449 -12.74 11.69 15.79
N VAL A 450 -13.76 11.31 15.01
CA VAL A 450 -13.75 11.38 13.55
C VAL A 450 -14.68 12.52 13.12
N VAL A 451 -14.16 13.50 12.38
CA VAL A 451 -14.94 14.66 11.93
C VAL A 451 -15.35 14.46 10.46
N GLY A 452 -16.65 14.35 10.20
CA GLY A 452 -17.24 14.10 8.89
C GLY A 452 -17.96 12.75 8.80
N MET A 453 -18.68 12.53 7.69
CA MET A 453 -19.49 11.31 7.43
C MET A 453 -19.30 10.79 6.00
N GLY A 454 -18.13 11.02 5.41
CA GLY A 454 -17.78 10.45 4.10
C GLY A 454 -17.35 8.98 4.23
N ALA A 455 -17.07 8.33 3.11
CA ALA A 455 -16.56 6.94 3.10
C ALA A 455 -15.33 6.74 3.99
N PHE A 456 -14.36 7.67 3.92
CA PHE A 456 -13.19 7.65 4.80
C PHE A 456 -13.54 7.78 6.28
N ALA A 457 -14.64 8.44 6.67
CA ALA A 457 -15.01 8.56 8.09
C ALA A 457 -15.43 7.19 8.65
N ILE A 458 -16.25 6.45 7.92
CA ILE A 458 -16.67 5.09 8.29
C ILE A 458 -15.47 4.13 8.28
N GLU A 459 -14.59 4.25 7.28
CA GLU A 459 -13.37 3.47 7.19
C GLU A 459 -12.42 3.71 8.38
N ASN A 460 -12.20 4.97 8.76
CA ASN A 460 -11.34 5.33 9.89
C ASN A 460 -11.99 4.93 11.23
N ALA A 461 -13.31 5.04 11.37
CA ALA A 461 -14.02 4.54 12.54
C ALA A 461 -13.86 3.02 12.69
N ARG A 462 -14.06 2.26 11.60
CA ARG A 462 -13.78 0.81 11.56
C ARG A 462 -12.33 0.53 11.92
N THR A 463 -11.39 1.21 11.29
CA THR A 463 -9.95 1.01 11.50
C THR A 463 -9.57 1.25 12.95
N ALA A 464 -10.02 2.36 13.56
CA ALA A 464 -9.74 2.65 14.95
C ALA A 464 -10.26 1.56 15.90
N LEU A 465 -11.53 1.17 15.74
CA LEU A 465 -12.16 0.13 16.59
C LEU A 465 -11.48 -1.24 16.41
N GLU A 466 -11.22 -1.65 15.18
CA GLU A 466 -10.54 -2.91 14.87
C GLU A 466 -9.09 -2.94 15.37
N HIS A 467 -8.48 -1.80 15.68
CA HIS A 467 -7.11 -1.74 16.23
C HIS A 467 -7.08 -1.40 17.73
N GLY A 468 -8.21 -1.57 18.43
CA GLY A 468 -8.26 -1.51 19.89
C GLY A 468 -8.54 -0.12 20.47
N ALA A 469 -9.09 0.82 19.69
CA ALA A 469 -9.66 2.03 20.27
C ALA A 469 -10.85 1.69 21.18
N ASP A 470 -10.86 2.26 22.39
CA ASP A 470 -11.93 2.03 23.37
C ASP A 470 -13.25 2.66 22.92
N HIS A 471 -13.18 3.75 22.16
CA HIS A 471 -14.36 4.50 21.73
C HIS A 471 -14.09 5.33 20.49
N VAL A 472 -15.07 5.41 19.59
CA VAL A 472 -15.08 6.33 18.45
C VAL A 472 -16.32 7.22 18.51
N THR A 473 -16.11 8.54 18.52
CA THR A 473 -17.15 9.54 18.35
C THR A 473 -17.10 10.10 16.93
N VAL A 474 -18.17 9.97 16.16
CA VAL A 474 -18.26 10.56 14.81
C VAL A 474 -19.05 11.86 14.87
N VAL A 475 -18.39 12.98 14.55
CA VAL A 475 -18.99 14.32 14.56
C VAL A 475 -19.37 14.70 13.14
N VAL A 476 -20.67 14.90 12.90
CA VAL A 476 -21.23 15.10 11.56
C VAL A 476 -22.06 16.38 11.48
N ARG A 477 -22.03 17.05 10.33
CA ARG A 477 -22.97 18.16 10.03
C ARG A 477 -24.32 17.66 9.54
N ARG A 478 -24.31 16.53 8.83
CA ARG A 478 -25.49 15.85 8.27
C ARG A 478 -25.27 14.36 8.44
N HIS A 479 -26.26 13.67 8.98
CA HIS A 479 -26.19 12.22 9.12
C HIS A 479 -26.39 11.58 7.74
N GLY A 480 -25.37 10.86 7.28
CA GLY A 480 -25.46 10.04 6.07
C GLY A 480 -26.18 8.72 6.34
N THR A 481 -26.53 7.99 5.29
CA THR A 481 -26.98 6.59 5.45
C THR A 481 -25.75 5.69 5.30
N VAL A 482 -25.45 4.88 6.31
CA VAL A 482 -24.48 3.78 6.18
C VAL A 482 -25.24 2.57 5.67
N CYS A 483 -24.72 1.85 4.68
CA CYS A 483 -25.37 0.66 4.14
C CYS A 483 -24.47 -0.58 4.26
N PRO A 484 -25.04 -1.75 4.57
CA PRO A 484 -24.34 -3.02 4.48
C PRO A 484 -23.89 -3.29 3.04
N LYS A 485 -22.70 -3.88 2.89
CA LYS A 485 -22.11 -4.27 1.59
C LYS A 485 -23.06 -5.07 0.69
N ILE A 486 -23.99 -5.84 1.26
CA ILE A 486 -24.97 -6.61 0.48
C ILE A 486 -25.93 -5.72 -0.32
N ILE A 487 -26.27 -4.53 0.19
CA ILE A 487 -27.13 -3.59 -0.56
C ILE A 487 -26.38 -3.07 -1.78
N ASP A 488 -25.09 -2.80 -1.64
CA ASP A 488 -24.22 -2.44 -2.76
C ASP A 488 -24.16 -3.56 -3.80
N TYR A 489 -23.86 -4.80 -3.38
CA TYR A 489 -23.87 -5.97 -4.25
C TYR A 489 -25.17 -6.10 -5.06
N LEU A 490 -26.32 -6.01 -4.41
CA LEU A 490 -27.63 -6.12 -5.07
C LEU A 490 -27.87 -5.04 -6.13
N ASN A 491 -27.28 -3.86 -5.96
CA ASN A 491 -27.33 -2.79 -6.94
C ASN A 491 -26.40 -3.05 -8.13
N PHE A 492 -25.23 -3.68 -7.92
CA PHE A 492 -24.20 -3.84 -8.95
C PHE A 492 -24.23 -5.17 -9.72
N VAL A 493 -24.83 -6.24 -9.19
CA VAL A 493 -24.94 -7.52 -9.93
C VAL A 493 -25.86 -7.47 -11.13
N LYS A 494 -26.63 -6.39 -11.29
CA LYS A 494 -27.50 -6.22 -12.44
C LYS A 494 -26.68 -5.73 -13.64
N PRO A 495 -26.58 -6.51 -14.72
CA PRO A 495 -25.77 -6.14 -15.86
C PRO A 495 -26.32 -4.87 -16.52
N PHE A 496 -25.41 -4.08 -17.10
CA PHE A 496 -25.79 -3.06 -18.06
C PHE A 496 -26.35 -3.74 -19.32
N ASP A 497 -27.34 -3.12 -19.95
CA ASP A 497 -27.80 -3.57 -21.27
C ASP A 497 -26.80 -3.20 -22.37
N ALA A 498 -27.09 -3.62 -23.61
CA ALA A 498 -26.25 -3.32 -24.77
C ALA A 498 -26.07 -1.82 -25.06
N ASN A 499 -26.90 -0.95 -24.47
CA ASN A 499 -26.85 0.51 -24.59
C ASN A 499 -26.22 1.18 -23.36
N PHE A 500 -25.55 0.40 -22.49
CA PHE A 500 -25.00 0.86 -21.22
C PHE A 500 -26.05 1.49 -20.29
N GLN A 501 -27.31 1.06 -20.37
CA GLN A 501 -28.36 1.44 -19.42
C GLN A 501 -28.39 0.47 -18.24
N HIS A 502 -28.79 0.98 -17.07
CA HIS A 502 -28.85 0.24 -15.82
C HIS A 502 -30.19 0.49 -15.10
N ASP A 503 -30.70 -0.50 -14.36
CA ASP A 503 -31.97 -0.43 -13.63
C ASP A 503 -31.87 0.45 -12.37
N ALA A 504 -31.79 1.76 -12.59
CA ALA A 504 -31.73 2.75 -11.52
C ALA A 504 -32.98 2.74 -10.63
N THR A 505 -34.15 2.37 -11.19
CA THR A 505 -35.41 2.36 -10.46
C THR A 505 -35.39 1.35 -9.32
N THR A 506 -34.92 0.13 -9.56
CA THR A 506 -34.82 -0.85 -8.48
C THR A 506 -33.76 -0.46 -7.45
N ASN A 507 -32.63 0.11 -7.87
CA ASN A 507 -31.60 0.55 -6.93
C ASN A 507 -32.13 1.63 -5.99
N ILE A 508 -32.91 2.57 -6.51
CA ILE A 508 -33.60 3.59 -5.70
C ILE A 508 -34.55 2.92 -4.69
N LYS A 509 -35.36 1.93 -5.13
CA LYS A 509 -36.27 1.20 -4.22
C LYS A 509 -35.52 0.45 -3.12
N GLN A 510 -34.42 -0.23 -3.45
CA GLN A 510 -33.59 -0.94 -2.47
C GLN A 510 -32.99 0.04 -1.45
N MET A 511 -32.44 1.17 -1.91
CA MET A 511 -31.89 2.21 -1.04
C MET A 511 -32.96 2.89 -0.17
N GLN A 512 -34.17 3.10 -0.68
CA GLN A 512 -35.29 3.65 0.10
C GLN A 512 -35.73 2.67 1.20
N SER A 513 -35.88 1.38 0.87
CA SER A 513 -36.19 0.34 1.84
C SER A 513 -35.12 0.25 2.93
N TRP A 514 -33.84 0.26 2.54
CA TRP A 514 -32.73 0.28 3.49
C TRP A 514 -32.74 1.54 4.37
N SER A 515 -32.91 2.73 3.78
CA SER A 515 -32.97 3.99 4.52
C SER A 515 -34.13 4.04 5.52
N SER A 516 -35.27 3.43 5.17
CA SER A 516 -36.40 3.27 6.10
C SER A 516 -36.04 2.35 7.26
N LEU A 517 -35.45 1.19 6.98
CA LEU A 517 -35.03 0.23 8.00
C LEU A 517 -33.96 0.82 8.95
N HIS A 518 -32.94 1.47 8.39
CA HIS A 518 -31.88 2.14 9.15
C HIS A 518 -32.44 3.25 10.06
N ARG A 519 -33.47 3.98 9.64
CA ARG A 519 -34.10 4.97 10.53
C ARG A 519 -34.89 4.34 11.67
N ARG A 520 -35.43 3.14 11.45
CA ARG A 520 -36.23 2.40 12.44
C ARG A 520 -35.38 1.65 13.46
N SER A 521 -34.13 1.32 13.14
CA SER A 521 -33.22 0.62 14.06
C SER A 521 -32.75 1.46 15.25
N GLY A 522 -33.01 2.77 15.23
CA GLY A 522 -32.23 3.73 16.03
C GLY A 522 -30.84 3.93 15.43
#